data_AF-A0AAD7NCL2-F1
#
_entry.id   AF-A0AAD7NCL2-F1
#
_cell.length_a   1.000
_cell.length_b   1.000
_cell.length_c   1.000
_cell.angle_alpha   90.00
_cell.angle_beta   90.00
_cell.angle_gamma   90.00
#
_symmetry.space_group_name_H-M   'P 1'
#
loop_
_entity.id
_entity.type
_entity.pdbx_description
1 polymer ?
#
loop_
_entity_poly.entity_id
_entity_poly.type
_entity_poly.pdbx_seq_one_letter_code
_entity_poly.pdbx_strand_id
1 'polypeptide(L)'
;MSLSPTFMTVLPFDLVELIAKEIEDDPSIFNLRLVSKSVNSAVTPLALRVVVVRDSIESASAVSFLQDCDGSVTSHVREVIFRGYSPGNRPEEEPRDALRATFSRLNKFPNLHTLRLDFHVLWEESVRQQWTRLVPEKLSRFYHLQTAIFAGLAENPPRSLISLLLHNIYKEKNFHRVLEPVQNLEIRVLSEPDDEVWFEKRFLAVFWRQSVALMVRAATSLTSLTLRGDQPVGVNPPLSFQGATLPHLTSLVLHQFMLDPMLSVGSGVFAFILRHKATLTHLELHGCTIDGGEVPEFLGQWHTIFTRFEQELRFLRSFVFENRDGNPSQSLEFGYTRLVYEEYDYETWKEPIHSAGPSILGRFKLFA
;
A
#
# COMPACT_ATOMS: atom_id res chain seq x y z
N MET A 1 -25.91 -9.88 36.29
CA MET A 1 -27.23 -9.31 35.95
C MET A 1 -27.77 -10.05 34.73
N SER A 2 -28.68 -11.00 34.91
CA SER A 2 -29.36 -11.67 33.79
C SER A 2 -30.49 -10.78 33.29
N LEU A 3 -30.39 -10.29 32.06
CA LEU A 3 -31.50 -9.62 31.39
C LEU A 3 -32.64 -10.63 31.20
N SER A 4 -33.86 -10.25 31.59
CA SER A 4 -35.07 -11.07 31.41
C SER A 4 -35.28 -11.43 29.92
N PRO A 5 -35.62 -12.69 29.59
CA PRO A 5 -35.82 -13.14 28.19
C PRO A 5 -36.93 -12.39 27.42
N THR A 6 -37.76 -11.58 28.10
CA THR A 6 -38.79 -10.73 27.48
C THR A 6 -38.26 -9.44 26.83
N PHE A 7 -37.03 -8.99 27.12
CA PHE A 7 -36.55 -7.71 26.57
C PHE A 7 -36.19 -7.79 25.08
N MET A 8 -35.81 -8.97 24.57
CA MET A 8 -35.38 -9.14 23.17
C MET A 8 -36.50 -9.41 22.17
N THR A 9 -37.74 -9.59 22.62
CA THR A 9 -38.91 -9.69 21.72
C THR A 9 -39.42 -8.34 21.23
N VAL A 10 -38.83 -7.21 21.64
CA VAL A 10 -39.38 -5.86 21.40
C VAL A 10 -38.45 -4.96 20.58
N LEU A 11 -37.19 -5.34 20.33
CA LEU A 11 -36.29 -4.51 19.54
C LEU A 11 -36.59 -4.64 18.03
N PRO A 12 -36.92 -3.54 17.32
CA PRO A 12 -37.02 -3.53 15.88
C PRO A 12 -35.72 -3.98 15.21
N PHE A 13 -35.84 -4.62 14.05
CA PHE A 13 -34.70 -5.15 13.28
C PHE A 13 -33.63 -4.09 13.02
N ASP A 14 -34.03 -2.86 12.64
CA ASP A 14 -33.12 -1.75 12.35
C ASP A 14 -32.28 -1.33 13.58
N LEU A 15 -32.85 -1.43 14.80
CA LEU A 15 -32.11 -1.11 16.03
C LEU A 15 -31.08 -2.20 16.34
N VAL A 16 -31.39 -3.46 16.07
CA VAL A 16 -30.42 -4.57 16.24
C VAL A 16 -29.25 -4.38 15.29
N GLU A 17 -29.50 -4.02 14.02
CA GLU A 17 -28.43 -3.72 13.07
C GLU A 17 -27.58 -2.53 13.51
N LEU A 18 -28.20 -1.47 14.01
CA LEU A 18 -27.49 -0.28 14.46
C LEU A 18 -26.60 -0.59 15.66
N ILE A 19 -27.11 -1.32 16.66
CA ILE A 19 -26.32 -1.78 17.81
C ILE A 19 -25.15 -2.66 17.33
N ALA A 20 -25.40 -3.59 16.40
CA ALA A 20 -24.36 -4.49 15.90
C ALA A 20 -23.28 -3.75 15.09
N LYS A 21 -23.60 -2.62 14.43
CA LYS A 21 -22.63 -1.77 13.72
C LYS A 21 -21.69 -1.02 14.65
N GLU A 22 -22.09 -0.75 15.89
CA GLU A 22 -21.27 -0.09 16.91
C GLU A 22 -20.33 -1.07 17.65
N ILE A 23 -20.45 -2.38 17.42
CA ILE A 23 -19.57 -3.38 18.02
C ILE A 23 -18.31 -3.49 17.16
N GLU A 24 -17.16 -3.14 17.75
CA GLU A 24 -15.87 -3.16 17.06
C GLU A 24 -15.24 -4.56 17.02
N ASP A 25 -15.61 -5.45 17.95
CA ASP A 25 -14.98 -6.76 18.08
C ASP A 25 -15.77 -7.89 17.38
N ASP A 26 -15.09 -8.60 16.48
CA ASP A 26 -15.69 -9.72 15.74
C ASP A 26 -16.30 -10.80 16.65
N PRO A 27 -15.66 -11.25 17.76
CA PRO A 27 -16.22 -12.30 18.61
C PRO A 27 -17.61 -11.96 19.17
N SER A 28 -17.84 -10.71 19.61
CA SER A 28 -19.15 -10.28 20.11
C SER A 28 -20.21 -10.29 19.00
N ILE A 29 -19.85 -9.88 17.78
CA ILE A 29 -20.74 -9.96 16.61
C ILE A 29 -21.14 -11.42 16.34
N PHE A 30 -20.18 -12.37 16.39
CA PHE A 30 -20.49 -13.79 16.23
C PHE A 30 -21.36 -14.33 17.37
N ASN A 31 -21.12 -13.92 18.61
CA ASN A 31 -21.93 -14.32 19.75
C ASN A 31 -23.37 -13.79 19.67
N LEU A 32 -23.58 -12.58 19.14
CA LEU A 32 -24.93 -12.05 18.90
C LEU A 32 -25.75 -12.94 17.96
N ARG A 33 -25.10 -13.57 16.98
CA ARG A 33 -25.78 -14.50 16.04
C ARG A 33 -26.33 -15.74 16.73
N LEU A 34 -25.89 -16.07 17.95
CA LEU A 34 -26.37 -17.21 18.73
C LEU A 34 -27.59 -16.88 19.60
N VAL A 35 -27.96 -15.60 19.71
CA VAL A 35 -29.00 -15.14 20.63
C VAL A 35 -30.41 -15.51 20.16
N SER A 36 -30.73 -15.26 18.89
CA SER A 36 -32.02 -15.62 18.29
C SER A 36 -31.93 -15.68 16.76
N LYS A 37 -32.92 -16.28 16.09
CA LYS A 37 -32.98 -16.33 14.62
C LYS A 37 -33.05 -14.94 13.96
N SER A 38 -33.80 -14.02 14.55
CA SER A 38 -33.93 -12.65 14.01
C SER A 38 -32.62 -11.89 14.14
N VAL A 39 -31.94 -11.99 15.29
CA VAL A 39 -30.62 -11.38 15.50
C VAL A 39 -29.58 -12.04 14.59
N ASN A 40 -29.63 -13.37 14.43
CA ASN A 40 -28.77 -14.08 13.48
C ASN A 40 -28.91 -13.52 12.06
N SER A 41 -30.14 -13.35 11.58
CA SER A 41 -30.40 -12.79 10.25
C SER A 41 -29.92 -11.35 10.10
N ALA A 42 -30.10 -10.51 11.14
CA ALA A 42 -29.67 -9.11 11.14
C ALA A 42 -28.14 -8.97 11.14
N VAL A 43 -27.46 -9.82 11.91
CA VAL A 43 -26.03 -9.67 12.20
C VAL A 43 -25.16 -10.46 11.22
N THR A 44 -25.67 -11.49 10.56
CA THR A 44 -24.89 -12.31 9.61
C THR A 44 -24.23 -11.50 8.49
N PRO A 45 -24.90 -10.52 7.84
CA PRO A 45 -24.25 -9.68 6.84
C PRO A 45 -23.06 -8.86 7.37
N LEU A 46 -23.13 -8.43 8.65
CA LEU A 46 -22.06 -7.69 9.31
C LEU A 46 -20.91 -8.61 9.69
N ALA A 47 -21.22 -9.77 10.27
CA ALA A 47 -20.24 -10.75 10.72
C ALA A 47 -19.40 -11.37 9.59
N LEU A 48 -19.99 -11.48 8.40
CA LEU A 48 -19.33 -12.04 7.22
C LEU A 48 -18.79 -10.97 6.25
N ARG A 49 -18.94 -9.69 6.60
CA ARG A 49 -18.51 -8.57 5.73
C ARG A 49 -17.02 -8.63 5.43
N VAL A 50 -16.22 -8.96 6.45
CA VAL A 50 -14.76 -9.02 6.37
C VAL A 50 -14.31 -10.44 6.67
N VAL A 51 -13.53 -11.02 5.76
CA VAL A 51 -12.93 -12.35 5.92
C VAL A 51 -11.43 -12.18 6.10
N VAL A 52 -10.90 -12.61 7.24
CA VAL A 52 -9.46 -12.57 7.53
C VAL A 52 -8.84 -13.93 7.21
N VAL A 53 -7.86 -13.95 6.32
CA VAL A 53 -7.05 -15.10 5.97
C VAL A 53 -5.67 -14.96 6.61
N ARG A 54 -5.25 -15.95 7.39
CA ARG A 54 -3.92 -15.99 8.02
C ARG A 54 -3.00 -16.92 7.24
N ASP A 55 -1.69 -16.77 7.46
CA ASP A 55 -0.67 -17.71 6.98
C ASP A 55 -0.74 -19.06 7.71
N SER A 56 -1.82 -19.82 7.48
CA SER A 56 -2.02 -21.17 8.02
C SER A 56 -2.98 -21.98 7.14
N ILE A 57 -2.86 -23.31 7.21
CA ILE A 57 -3.73 -24.23 6.45
C ILE A 57 -5.16 -24.15 6.96
N GLU A 58 -5.37 -24.09 8.27
CA GLU A 58 -6.70 -24.03 8.89
C GLU A 58 -7.45 -22.78 8.43
N SER A 59 -6.77 -21.64 8.35
CA SER A 59 -7.38 -20.40 7.87
C SER A 59 -7.75 -20.50 6.39
N ALA A 60 -6.89 -21.09 5.56
CA ALA A 60 -7.16 -21.33 4.14
C ALA A 60 -8.35 -22.29 3.96
N SER A 61 -8.37 -23.42 4.69
CA SER A 61 -9.45 -24.40 4.66
C SER A 61 -10.78 -23.81 5.12
N ALA A 62 -10.80 -22.98 6.17
CA ALA A 62 -12.01 -22.31 6.63
C ALA A 62 -12.59 -21.38 5.56
N VAL A 63 -11.73 -20.65 4.83
CA VAL A 63 -12.16 -19.77 3.73
C VAL A 63 -12.63 -20.59 2.54
N SER A 64 -11.96 -21.71 2.22
CA SER A 64 -12.43 -22.62 1.19
C SER A 64 -13.83 -23.17 1.52
N PHE A 65 -14.08 -23.58 2.76
CA PHE A 65 -15.41 -24.01 3.20
C PHE A 65 -16.45 -22.90 3.03
N LEU A 66 -16.10 -21.65 3.36
CA LEU A 66 -16.96 -20.49 3.13
C LEU A 66 -17.24 -20.27 1.64
N GLN A 67 -16.25 -20.46 0.76
CA GLN A 67 -16.41 -20.35 -0.70
C GLN A 67 -17.28 -21.46 -1.30
N ASP A 68 -17.44 -22.57 -0.58
CA ASP A 68 -18.30 -23.70 -0.93
C ASP A 68 -19.73 -23.58 -0.36
N CYS A 69 -19.99 -22.57 0.47
CA CYS A 69 -21.33 -22.26 0.97
C CYS A 69 -22.22 -21.69 -0.14
N ASP A 70 -23.53 -21.68 0.12
CA ASP A 70 -24.52 -21.09 -0.78
C ASP A 70 -24.26 -19.59 -1.05
N GLY A 71 -24.75 -19.12 -2.19
CA GLY A 71 -24.64 -17.72 -2.64
C GLY A 71 -25.17 -16.72 -1.61
N SER A 72 -26.17 -17.10 -0.82
CA SER A 72 -26.68 -16.27 0.28
C SER A 72 -25.58 -15.87 1.26
N VAL A 73 -24.69 -16.79 1.63
CA VAL A 73 -23.59 -16.56 2.58
C VAL A 73 -22.44 -15.81 1.93
N THR A 74 -21.98 -16.26 0.76
CA THR A 74 -20.82 -15.67 0.06
C THR A 74 -21.09 -14.26 -0.45
N SER A 75 -22.36 -13.90 -0.68
CA SER A 75 -22.76 -12.55 -1.07
C SER A 75 -22.53 -11.50 0.02
N HIS A 76 -22.36 -11.90 1.27
CA HIS A 76 -22.10 -10.97 2.37
C HIS A 76 -20.64 -10.53 2.45
N VAL A 77 -19.71 -11.29 1.86
CA VAL A 77 -18.28 -10.96 1.87
C VAL A 77 -18.00 -9.76 0.97
N ARG A 78 -17.49 -8.67 1.58
CA ARG A 78 -17.14 -7.41 0.90
C ARG A 78 -15.64 -7.14 0.92
N GLU A 79 -14.94 -7.63 1.93
CA GLU A 79 -13.51 -7.43 2.12
C GLU A 79 -12.83 -8.75 2.48
N VAL A 80 -11.68 -9.01 1.87
CA VAL A 80 -10.76 -10.08 2.26
C VAL A 80 -9.44 -9.46 2.70
N ILE A 81 -8.98 -9.83 3.88
CA ILE A 81 -7.71 -9.36 4.46
C ILE A 81 -6.79 -10.56 4.66
N PHE A 82 -5.68 -10.60 3.92
CA PHE A 82 -4.60 -11.53 4.19
C PHE A 82 -3.65 -10.95 5.24
N ARG A 83 -3.27 -11.73 6.25
CA ARG A 83 -2.26 -11.39 7.26
C ARG A 83 -1.16 -12.45 7.26
N GLY A 84 0.00 -12.06 6.73
CA GLY A 84 1.20 -12.91 6.61
C GLY A 84 2.01 -13.08 7.90
N TYR A 85 1.59 -12.49 9.03
CA TYR A 85 2.25 -12.66 10.32
C TYR A 85 1.29 -13.24 11.35
N SER A 86 1.69 -14.35 11.97
CA SER A 86 1.05 -14.88 13.18
C SER A 86 2.16 -15.12 14.22
N PRO A 87 2.25 -14.32 15.28
CA PRO A 87 3.23 -14.55 16.33
C PRO A 87 2.99 -15.94 16.94
N GLY A 88 4.02 -16.78 16.93
CA GLY A 88 3.98 -18.12 17.52
C GLY A 88 3.74 -19.30 16.57
N ASN A 89 3.48 -19.07 15.28
CA ASN A 89 3.41 -20.17 14.31
C ASN A 89 4.80 -20.68 13.98
N ARG A 90 5.11 -21.91 14.42
CA ARG A 90 6.29 -22.64 13.97
C ARG A 90 6.12 -23.01 12.48
N PRO A 91 7.19 -22.94 11.68
CA PRO A 91 7.15 -23.12 10.22
C PRO A 91 7.00 -24.58 9.77
N GLU A 92 6.29 -25.43 10.52
CA GLU A 92 6.33 -26.89 10.30
C GLU A 92 5.59 -27.34 9.03
N GLU A 93 4.57 -26.60 8.56
CA GLU A 93 3.93 -26.83 7.26
C GLU A 93 3.83 -25.54 6.44
N GLU A 94 4.15 -25.62 5.15
CA GLU A 94 4.04 -24.48 4.22
C GLU A 94 2.61 -24.40 3.67
N PRO A 95 1.77 -23.44 4.10
CA PRO A 95 0.36 -23.36 3.67
C PRO A 95 0.19 -22.86 2.22
N ARG A 96 1.25 -22.88 1.41
CA ARG A 96 1.35 -22.23 0.11
C ARG A 96 0.30 -22.74 -0.87
N ASP A 97 0.15 -24.05 -0.99
CA ASP A 97 -0.79 -24.65 -1.94
C ASP A 97 -2.24 -24.41 -1.51
N ALA A 98 -2.51 -24.51 -0.20
CA ALA A 98 -3.82 -24.22 0.36
C ALA A 98 -4.21 -22.74 0.15
N LEU A 99 -3.28 -21.81 0.38
CA LEU A 99 -3.50 -20.39 0.14
C LEU A 99 -3.65 -20.09 -1.35
N ARG A 100 -2.79 -20.60 -2.22
CA ARG A 100 -2.95 -20.45 -3.67
C ARG A 100 -4.34 -20.90 -4.13
N ALA A 101 -4.76 -22.08 -3.71
CA ALA A 101 -6.09 -22.62 -4.04
C ALA A 101 -7.23 -21.77 -3.49
N THR A 102 -7.07 -21.21 -2.28
CA THR A 102 -8.05 -20.30 -1.68
C THR A 102 -8.16 -19.00 -2.47
N PHE A 103 -7.02 -18.41 -2.83
CA PHE A 103 -6.94 -17.13 -3.55
C PHE A 103 -7.38 -17.25 -5.01
N SER A 104 -7.21 -18.42 -5.65
CA SER A 104 -7.74 -18.69 -6.99
C SER A 104 -9.26 -18.86 -7.07
N ARG A 105 -9.94 -18.79 -5.92
CA ARG A 105 -11.40 -18.92 -5.80
C ARG A 105 -12.07 -17.68 -5.23
N LEU A 106 -11.36 -16.55 -5.07
CA LEU A 106 -11.98 -15.31 -4.54
C LEU A 106 -13.12 -14.77 -5.40
N ASN A 107 -13.16 -15.13 -6.69
CA ASN A 107 -14.30 -14.85 -7.57
C ASN A 107 -15.62 -15.48 -7.11
N LYS A 108 -15.60 -16.43 -6.17
CA LYS A 108 -16.80 -17.00 -5.51
C LYS A 108 -17.49 -16.02 -4.55
N PHE A 109 -16.83 -14.93 -4.18
CA PHE A 109 -17.44 -13.83 -3.44
C PHE A 109 -17.91 -12.77 -4.45
N PRO A 110 -19.19 -12.79 -4.90
CA PRO A 110 -19.65 -11.93 -5.99
C PRO A 110 -19.57 -10.44 -5.64
N ASN A 111 -19.50 -10.14 -4.35
CA ASN A 111 -19.63 -8.83 -3.74
C ASN A 111 -18.30 -8.31 -3.13
N LEU A 112 -17.18 -8.99 -3.42
CA LEU A 112 -15.85 -8.64 -2.94
C LEU A 112 -15.34 -7.35 -3.60
N HIS A 113 -15.37 -6.25 -2.87
CA HIS A 113 -14.93 -4.95 -3.35
C HIS A 113 -13.51 -4.60 -2.92
N THR A 114 -13.06 -5.11 -1.78
CA THR A 114 -11.76 -4.75 -1.20
C THR A 114 -10.91 -5.99 -0.96
N LEU A 115 -9.67 -5.96 -1.42
CA LEU A 115 -8.65 -6.95 -1.09
C LEU A 115 -7.47 -6.26 -0.43
N ARG A 116 -7.13 -6.66 0.79
CA ARG A 116 -5.94 -6.20 1.51
C ARG A 116 -4.98 -7.36 1.68
N LEU A 117 -3.74 -7.17 1.23
CA LEU A 117 -2.67 -8.14 1.39
C LEU A 117 -1.58 -7.57 2.30
N ASP A 118 -1.62 -7.94 3.59
CA ASP A 118 -0.65 -7.52 4.60
C ASP A 118 0.44 -8.58 4.74
N PHE A 119 1.53 -8.45 3.99
CA PHE A 119 2.66 -9.36 4.11
C PHE A 119 3.60 -8.98 5.25
N HIS A 120 4.45 -9.92 5.64
CA HIS A 120 5.43 -9.75 6.69
C HIS A 120 6.41 -8.60 6.36
N VAL A 121 6.69 -7.74 7.34
CA VAL A 121 7.62 -6.61 7.19
C VAL A 121 9.06 -7.10 7.12
N LEU A 122 9.46 -7.99 8.03
CA LEU A 122 10.84 -8.49 8.05
C LEU A 122 11.05 -9.42 6.86
N TRP A 123 11.92 -8.98 5.96
CA TRP A 123 12.39 -9.77 4.85
C TRP A 123 13.70 -10.45 5.21
N GLU A 124 13.61 -11.57 5.90
CA GLU A 124 14.81 -12.34 6.21
C GLU A 124 15.15 -13.26 5.00
N GLU A 125 15.58 -12.68 3.88
CA GLU A 125 16.36 -13.43 2.87
C GLU A 125 17.78 -13.67 3.41
N SER A 126 17.84 -14.40 4.54
CA SER A 126 19.05 -14.89 5.18
C SER A 126 20.16 -13.83 5.32
N VAL A 127 19.92 -12.82 6.15
CA VAL A 127 20.94 -11.98 6.80
C VAL A 127 22.09 -12.83 7.36
N ARG A 128 21.82 -14.08 7.78
CA ARG A 128 22.85 -15.03 8.24
C ARG A 128 23.91 -15.42 7.21
N GLN A 129 23.70 -15.14 5.92
CA GLN A 129 24.71 -15.34 4.86
C GLN A 129 25.39 -14.02 4.43
N GLN A 130 25.12 -12.88 5.08
CA GLN A 130 25.67 -11.57 4.70
C GLN A 130 27.21 -11.53 4.60
N TRP A 131 27.91 -12.41 5.31
CA TRP A 131 29.37 -12.51 5.21
C TRP A 131 29.88 -13.10 3.89
N THR A 132 29.07 -13.84 3.13
CA THR A 132 29.57 -14.57 1.95
C THR A 132 29.33 -13.88 0.61
N ARG A 133 28.58 -12.75 0.54
CA ARG A 133 28.13 -12.11 -0.71
C ARG A 133 27.42 -13.05 -1.70
N LEU A 134 27.08 -14.27 -1.29
CA LEU A 134 26.40 -15.23 -2.15
C LEU A 134 24.92 -14.87 -2.18
N VAL A 135 24.37 -14.80 -3.39
CA VAL A 135 22.91 -14.75 -3.58
C VAL A 135 22.33 -15.95 -2.84
N PRO A 136 21.29 -15.78 -1.99
CA PRO A 136 20.69 -16.91 -1.29
C PRO A 136 20.35 -18.00 -2.31
N GLU A 137 20.87 -19.21 -2.12
CA GLU A 137 20.59 -20.34 -3.03
C GLU A 137 19.09 -20.67 -3.05
N LYS A 138 18.37 -20.31 -1.97
CA LYS A 138 16.95 -20.54 -1.79
C LYS A 138 16.24 -19.26 -1.39
N LEU A 139 15.17 -18.93 -2.12
CA LEU A 139 14.28 -17.81 -1.81
C LEU A 139 13.58 -18.03 -0.46
N SER A 140 13.25 -16.93 0.22
CA SER A 140 12.59 -17.00 1.52
C SER A 140 11.20 -17.64 1.40
N ARG A 141 10.70 -18.19 2.52
CA ARG A 141 9.32 -18.72 2.54
C ARG A 141 8.28 -17.66 2.23
N PHE A 142 8.55 -16.41 2.61
CA PHE A 142 7.69 -15.26 2.39
C PHE A 142 7.60 -14.90 0.91
N TYR A 143 8.72 -15.01 0.17
CA TYR A 143 8.73 -14.85 -1.29
C TYR A 143 7.76 -15.83 -1.95
N HIS A 144 7.91 -17.11 -1.61
CA HIS A 144 7.11 -18.17 -2.20
C HIS A 144 5.63 -18.05 -1.82
N LEU A 145 5.33 -17.61 -0.60
CA LEU A 145 3.96 -17.33 -0.15
C LEU A 145 3.31 -16.21 -0.96
N GLN A 146 3.99 -15.07 -1.12
CA GLN A 146 3.54 -13.96 -1.96
C GLN A 146 3.26 -14.43 -3.38
N THR A 147 4.23 -15.12 -3.98
CA THR A 147 4.13 -15.67 -5.33
C THR A 147 2.94 -16.61 -5.47
N ALA A 148 2.70 -17.48 -4.49
CA ALA A 148 1.59 -18.43 -4.50
C ALA A 148 0.23 -17.73 -4.43
N ILE A 149 0.09 -16.71 -3.58
CA ILE A 149 -1.14 -15.91 -3.44
C ILE A 149 -1.42 -15.14 -4.73
N PHE A 150 -0.43 -14.47 -5.30
CA PHE A 150 -0.61 -13.72 -6.54
C PHE A 150 -0.89 -14.63 -7.74
N ALA A 151 -0.22 -15.78 -7.83
CA ALA A 151 -0.51 -16.79 -8.84
C ALA A 151 -1.97 -17.26 -8.72
N GLY A 152 -2.46 -17.52 -7.50
CA GLY A 152 -3.87 -17.83 -7.25
C GLY A 152 -4.79 -16.72 -7.76
N LEU A 153 -4.55 -15.47 -7.36
CA LEU A 153 -5.34 -14.32 -7.80
C LEU A 153 -5.36 -14.14 -9.33
N ALA A 154 -4.25 -14.43 -10.01
CA ALA A 154 -4.14 -14.31 -11.46
C ALA A 154 -4.93 -15.40 -12.21
N GLU A 155 -5.18 -16.57 -11.61
CA GLU A 155 -5.96 -17.66 -12.22
C GLU A 155 -7.42 -17.26 -12.41
N ASN A 156 -8.07 -16.68 -11.39
CA ASN A 156 -9.46 -16.23 -11.46
C ASN A 156 -9.66 -14.90 -10.71
N PRO A 157 -9.32 -13.75 -11.34
CA PRO A 157 -9.42 -12.45 -10.69
C PRO A 157 -10.89 -12.14 -10.30
N PRO A 158 -11.13 -11.62 -9.08
CA PRO A 158 -12.47 -11.19 -8.67
C PRO A 158 -12.92 -9.98 -9.50
N ARG A 159 -14.03 -10.12 -10.23
CA ARG A 159 -14.53 -9.10 -11.17
C ARG A 159 -15.10 -7.86 -10.50
N SER A 160 -15.54 -7.97 -9.25
CA SER A 160 -16.12 -6.88 -8.46
C SER A 160 -15.08 -6.11 -7.63
N LEU A 161 -13.79 -6.41 -7.78
CA LEU A 161 -12.73 -5.78 -7.02
C LEU A 161 -12.57 -4.30 -7.42
N ILE A 162 -12.77 -3.40 -6.46
CA ILE A 162 -12.67 -1.95 -6.62
C ILE A 162 -11.41 -1.42 -5.95
N SER A 163 -11.04 -1.97 -4.79
CA SER A 163 -9.92 -1.51 -3.98
C SER A 163 -8.93 -2.63 -3.71
N LEU A 164 -7.66 -2.35 -3.96
CA LEU A 164 -6.55 -3.26 -3.70
C LEU A 164 -5.49 -2.55 -2.85
N LEU A 165 -5.19 -3.13 -1.69
CA LEU A 165 -4.17 -2.63 -0.77
C LEU A 165 -3.07 -3.69 -0.66
N LEU A 166 -1.85 -3.32 -1.05
CA LEU A 166 -0.69 -4.19 -1.11
C LEU A 166 0.37 -3.67 -0.14
N HIS A 167 0.59 -4.37 0.96
CA HIS A 167 1.57 -3.98 1.98
C HIS A 167 2.71 -4.98 2.06
N ASN A 168 3.95 -4.48 2.02
CA ASN A 168 5.21 -5.22 2.11
C ASN A 168 5.38 -6.27 0.99
N ILE A 169 5.14 -5.84 -0.25
CA ILE A 169 5.28 -6.68 -1.45
C ILE A 169 6.64 -6.49 -2.13
N TYR A 170 7.18 -7.55 -2.75
CA TYR A 170 8.55 -7.53 -3.29
C TYR A 170 8.65 -7.80 -4.79
N LYS A 171 7.74 -8.60 -5.37
CA LYS A 171 7.76 -8.90 -6.80
C LYS A 171 6.49 -9.60 -7.21
N GLU A 172 5.98 -9.24 -8.38
CA GLU A 172 4.98 -10.08 -9.02
C GLU A 172 5.05 -10.03 -10.55
N LYS A 173 4.83 -11.19 -11.18
CA LYS A 173 4.67 -11.35 -12.63
C LYS A 173 3.27 -11.88 -12.90
N ASN A 174 2.58 -11.36 -13.90
CA ASN A 174 1.25 -11.82 -14.35
C ASN A 174 0.05 -11.37 -13.50
N PHE A 175 0.22 -10.44 -12.57
CA PHE A 175 -0.85 -9.87 -11.75
C PHE A 175 -1.65 -8.72 -12.41
N HIS A 176 -1.37 -8.41 -13.67
CA HIS A 176 -1.99 -7.29 -14.38
C HIS A 176 -3.53 -7.41 -14.50
N ARG A 177 -4.06 -8.63 -14.68
CA ARG A 177 -5.51 -8.84 -14.83
C ARG A 177 -6.31 -8.48 -13.58
N VAL A 178 -5.72 -8.66 -12.40
CA VAL A 178 -6.35 -8.32 -11.12
C VAL A 178 -6.51 -6.80 -10.99
N LEU A 179 -5.67 -6.03 -11.67
CA LEU A 179 -5.63 -4.57 -11.61
C LEU A 179 -6.58 -3.89 -12.60
N GLU A 180 -7.08 -4.59 -13.62
CA GLU A 180 -7.98 -4.04 -14.63
C GLU A 180 -9.24 -3.37 -14.05
N PRO A 181 -9.99 -3.98 -13.10
CA PRO A 181 -11.18 -3.35 -12.51
C PRO A 181 -10.87 -2.39 -11.35
N VAL A 182 -9.62 -2.35 -10.87
CA VAL A 182 -9.25 -1.64 -9.64
C VAL A 182 -9.31 -0.12 -9.87
N GLN A 183 -10.07 0.55 -9.00
CA GLN A 183 -10.21 2.01 -8.98
C GLN A 183 -9.34 2.65 -7.89
N ASN A 184 -9.07 1.92 -6.80
CA ASN A 184 -8.27 2.39 -5.68
C ASN A 184 -7.10 1.43 -5.44
N LEU A 185 -5.87 1.89 -5.69
CA LEU A 185 -4.67 1.10 -5.44
C LEU A 185 -3.82 1.78 -4.37
N GLU A 186 -3.54 1.05 -3.29
CA GLU A 186 -2.55 1.41 -2.28
C GLU A 186 -1.40 0.42 -2.32
N ILE A 187 -0.17 0.93 -2.45
CA ILE A 187 1.06 0.15 -2.32
C ILE A 187 1.87 0.77 -1.19
N ARG A 188 2.12 -0.02 -0.15
CA ARG A 188 2.99 0.34 0.97
C ARG A 188 4.18 -0.61 1.01
N VAL A 189 5.37 -0.04 0.98
CA VAL A 189 6.63 -0.78 1.15
C VAL A 189 7.27 -0.28 2.41
N LEU A 190 7.59 -1.23 3.30
CA LEU A 190 8.46 -1.01 4.43
C LEU A 190 9.75 -1.77 4.20
N SER A 191 10.87 -1.10 4.35
CA SER A 191 12.22 -1.64 4.35
C SER A 191 12.74 -1.70 5.78
N GLU A 192 13.60 -2.66 6.07
CA GLU A 192 14.29 -2.67 7.35
C GLU A 192 15.39 -1.58 7.27
N PRO A 193 15.42 -0.62 8.20
CA PRO A 193 16.40 0.45 8.20
C PRO A 193 17.73 -0.11 8.72
N ASP A 194 18.35 -1.01 7.98
CA ASP A 194 19.71 -1.45 8.25
C ASP A 194 20.64 -0.80 7.23
N ASP A 195 21.31 0.26 7.67
CA ASP A 195 22.08 1.20 6.83
C ASP A 195 23.19 0.53 6.02
N GLU A 196 23.60 -0.69 6.39
CA GLU A 196 24.75 -1.40 5.84
C GLU A 196 24.42 -2.38 4.68
N VAL A 197 23.14 -2.68 4.42
CA VAL A 197 22.78 -3.78 3.50
C VAL A 197 22.51 -3.30 2.06
N TRP A 198 23.58 -3.13 1.29
CA TRP A 198 23.53 -2.80 -0.15
C TRP A 198 22.63 -3.72 -1.01
N PHE A 199 22.43 -4.97 -0.59
CA PHE A 199 21.64 -5.96 -1.32
C PHE A 199 20.16 -5.58 -1.37
N GLU A 200 19.59 -5.15 -0.24
CA GLU A 200 18.18 -4.76 -0.14
C GLU A 200 17.86 -3.57 -1.04
N LYS A 201 18.79 -2.61 -1.14
CA LYS A 201 18.70 -1.47 -2.06
C LYS A 201 18.53 -1.92 -3.52
N ARG A 202 19.17 -3.01 -3.95
CA ARG A 202 19.03 -3.54 -5.33
C ARG A 202 17.67 -4.18 -5.57
N PHE A 203 17.14 -4.95 -4.62
CA PHE A 203 15.82 -5.58 -4.77
C PHE A 203 14.71 -4.55 -4.75
N LEU A 204 14.75 -3.63 -3.79
CA LEU A 204 13.83 -2.49 -3.74
C LEU A 204 13.92 -1.67 -5.03
N ALA A 205 15.13 -1.45 -5.56
CA ALA A 205 15.30 -0.76 -6.82
C ALA A 205 14.63 -1.46 -8.00
N VAL A 206 14.79 -2.78 -8.10
CA VAL A 206 14.13 -3.58 -9.14
C VAL A 206 12.62 -3.57 -8.94
N PHE A 207 12.14 -3.69 -7.70
CA PHE A 207 10.72 -3.70 -7.36
C PHE A 207 10.04 -2.39 -7.78
N TRP A 208 10.55 -1.23 -7.35
CA TRP A 208 9.99 0.07 -7.75
C TRP A 208 10.05 0.25 -9.26
N ARG A 209 11.24 0.06 -9.86
CA ARG A 209 11.46 0.30 -11.30
C ARG A 209 10.61 -0.60 -12.19
N GLN A 210 10.43 -1.86 -11.81
CA GLN A 210 9.78 -2.86 -12.67
C GLN A 210 8.37 -3.18 -12.18
N SER A 211 8.23 -3.71 -10.96
CA SER A 211 6.96 -4.22 -10.47
C SER A 211 5.94 -3.11 -10.22
N VAL A 212 6.27 -2.06 -9.47
CA VAL A 212 5.33 -0.95 -9.23
C VAL A 212 4.96 -0.24 -10.52
N ALA A 213 5.96 0.06 -11.37
CA ALA A 213 5.71 0.66 -12.67
C ALA A 213 4.80 -0.21 -13.57
N LEU A 214 4.95 -1.54 -13.55
CA LEU A 214 4.07 -2.45 -14.29
C LEU A 214 2.66 -2.50 -13.71
N MET A 215 2.52 -2.55 -12.39
CA MET A 215 1.22 -2.54 -11.71
C MET A 215 0.44 -1.26 -12.03
N VAL A 216 1.08 -0.10 -11.87
CA VAL A 216 0.45 1.20 -12.18
C VAL A 216 0.09 1.29 -13.66
N ARG A 217 0.89 0.75 -14.58
CA ARG A 217 0.55 0.70 -16.01
C ARG A 217 -0.65 -0.20 -16.32
N ALA A 218 -0.80 -1.31 -15.60
CA ALA A 218 -1.89 -2.25 -15.82
C ALA A 218 -3.23 -1.74 -15.26
N ALA A 219 -3.20 -0.89 -14.25
CA ALA A 219 -4.37 -0.40 -13.53
C ALA A 219 -5.04 0.80 -14.24
N THR A 220 -5.55 0.60 -15.45
CA THR A 220 -6.07 1.68 -16.31
C THR A 220 -7.36 2.34 -15.79
N SER A 221 -8.10 1.66 -14.90
CA SER A 221 -9.34 2.15 -14.28
C SER A 221 -9.12 2.99 -13.01
N LEU A 222 -7.87 3.28 -12.64
CA LEU A 222 -7.57 3.97 -11.38
C LEU A 222 -8.15 5.39 -11.32
N THR A 223 -8.78 5.65 -10.17
CA THR A 223 -9.22 6.99 -9.74
C THR A 223 -8.41 7.48 -8.55
N SER A 224 -7.92 6.57 -7.69
CA SER A 224 -7.06 6.87 -6.55
C SER A 224 -5.82 5.99 -6.55
N LEU A 225 -4.64 6.61 -6.42
CA LEU A 225 -3.36 5.94 -6.28
C LEU A 225 -2.64 6.44 -5.03
N THR A 226 -2.29 5.51 -4.14
CA THR A 226 -1.47 5.78 -2.94
C THR A 226 -0.19 4.96 -3.02
N LEU A 227 0.96 5.63 -3.05
CA LEU A 227 2.27 4.99 -2.98
C LEU A 227 2.99 5.45 -1.73
N ARG A 228 3.41 4.50 -0.89
CA ARG A 228 4.10 4.77 0.37
C ARG A 228 5.38 3.97 0.45
N GLY A 229 6.51 4.66 0.47
CA GLY A 229 7.78 4.13 0.95
C GLY A 229 8.07 4.62 2.35
N ASP A 230 8.97 3.93 3.04
CA ASP A 230 9.69 4.44 4.21
C ASP A 230 11.10 4.95 3.87
N GLN A 231 11.55 4.69 2.63
CA GLN A 231 12.75 5.28 2.05
C GLN A 231 12.38 6.17 0.85
N PRO A 232 13.18 7.22 0.56
CA PRO A 232 13.01 8.02 -0.64
C PRO A 232 13.07 7.20 -1.94
N VAL A 233 12.08 7.37 -2.82
CA VAL A 233 11.98 6.68 -4.12
C VAL A 233 11.76 7.70 -5.25
N GLY A 234 12.33 7.47 -6.44
CA GLY A 234 12.07 8.29 -7.61
C GLY A 234 13.29 8.45 -8.48
N VAL A 235 14.41 8.81 -7.86
CA VAL A 235 15.74 8.92 -8.49
C VAL A 235 16.60 7.72 -8.13
N ASN A 236 16.73 7.42 -6.84
CA ASN A 236 17.42 6.23 -6.36
C ASN A 236 16.61 5.55 -5.23
N PRO A 237 15.81 4.52 -5.55
CA PRO A 237 15.73 3.87 -6.86
C PRO A 237 14.92 4.65 -7.90
N PRO A 238 15.27 4.54 -9.20
CA PRO A 238 14.56 5.24 -10.25
C PRO A 238 13.18 4.60 -10.48
N LEU A 239 12.14 5.43 -10.48
CA LEU A 239 10.77 5.04 -10.77
C LEU A 239 10.28 5.80 -12.00
N SER A 240 9.85 5.05 -13.02
CA SER A 240 9.31 5.62 -14.25
C SER A 240 7.86 5.19 -14.45
N PHE A 241 6.97 6.18 -14.60
CA PHE A 241 5.58 5.97 -15.00
C PHE A 241 5.38 6.20 -16.50
N GLN A 242 6.44 6.05 -17.29
CA GLN A 242 6.35 6.13 -18.74
C GLN A 242 5.41 5.05 -19.28
N GLY A 243 4.45 5.45 -20.12
CA GLY A 243 3.43 4.56 -20.67
C GLY A 243 2.24 4.27 -19.75
N ALA A 244 2.26 4.72 -18.49
CA ALA A 244 1.05 4.67 -17.66
C ALA A 244 0.05 5.72 -18.16
N THR A 245 -1.15 5.27 -18.53
CA THR A 245 -2.27 6.12 -18.93
C THR A 245 -3.40 5.89 -17.95
N LEU A 246 -3.60 6.86 -17.04
CA LEU A 246 -4.63 6.80 -16.00
C LEU A 246 -5.63 7.95 -16.24
N PRO A 247 -6.51 7.83 -17.26
CA PRO A 247 -7.38 8.93 -17.71
C PRO A 247 -8.41 9.36 -16.66
N HIS A 248 -8.59 8.60 -15.59
CA HIS A 248 -9.56 8.88 -14.54
C HIS A 248 -8.91 9.18 -13.18
N LEU A 249 -7.58 9.33 -13.12
CA LEU A 249 -6.88 9.57 -11.86
C LEU A 249 -7.25 10.95 -11.30
N THR A 250 -7.96 10.96 -10.18
CA THR A 250 -8.43 12.18 -9.49
C THR A 250 -7.74 12.40 -8.14
N SER A 251 -7.16 11.35 -7.54
CA SER A 251 -6.49 11.38 -6.25
C SER A 251 -5.12 10.70 -6.32
N LEU A 252 -4.08 11.39 -5.85
CA LEU A 252 -2.71 10.88 -5.78
C LEU A 252 -2.08 11.20 -4.43
N VAL A 253 -1.61 10.16 -3.73
CA VAL A 253 -0.90 10.28 -2.45
C VAL A 253 0.48 9.65 -2.60
N LEU A 254 1.52 10.44 -2.32
CA LEU A 254 2.92 10.01 -2.38
C LEU A 254 3.57 10.24 -1.01
N HIS A 255 4.20 9.19 -0.48
CA HIS A 255 4.99 9.27 0.75
C HIS A 255 6.43 8.82 0.50
N GLN A 256 7.40 9.66 0.87
CA GLN A 256 8.84 9.45 0.67
C GLN A 256 9.22 9.33 -0.82
N PHE A 257 8.80 10.29 -1.64
CA PHE A 257 9.19 10.36 -3.06
C PHE A 257 10.10 11.53 -3.36
N MET A 258 11.12 11.28 -4.18
CA MET A 258 11.99 12.30 -4.76
C MET A 258 11.36 12.84 -6.05
N LEU A 259 11.16 14.16 -6.08
CA LEU A 259 10.72 14.88 -7.27
C LEU A 259 11.94 15.46 -7.97
N ASP A 260 12.05 15.23 -9.28
CA ASP A 260 13.07 15.85 -10.10
C ASP A 260 12.42 16.82 -11.09
N PRO A 261 12.57 18.14 -10.90
CA PRO A 261 12.05 19.14 -11.82
C PRO A 261 12.85 19.24 -13.13
N MET A 262 14.12 18.81 -13.13
CA MET A 262 15.07 18.88 -14.25
C MET A 262 14.93 17.71 -15.21
N LEU A 263 14.51 16.54 -14.73
CA LEU A 263 14.06 15.39 -15.55
C LEU A 263 12.71 15.70 -16.21
N SER A 264 12.71 16.73 -17.05
CA SER A 264 11.63 17.19 -17.90
C SER A 264 11.34 16.23 -19.07
N VAL A 265 12.05 15.09 -19.15
CA VAL A 265 11.86 14.04 -20.17
C VAL A 265 10.72 13.07 -19.81
N GLY A 266 9.60 13.60 -19.30
CA GLY A 266 8.30 12.90 -19.25
C GLY A 266 8.19 11.64 -18.39
N SER A 267 9.24 11.16 -17.75
CA SER A 267 9.31 9.83 -17.13
C SER A 267 9.23 9.84 -15.61
N GLY A 268 9.71 10.90 -14.96
CA GLY A 268 9.77 11.01 -13.49
C GLY A 268 8.43 11.29 -12.81
N VAL A 269 8.43 11.22 -11.47
CA VAL A 269 7.25 11.44 -10.61
C VAL A 269 6.61 12.81 -10.86
N PHE A 270 7.42 13.87 -10.98
CA PHE A 270 6.92 15.21 -11.26
C PHE A 270 6.19 15.29 -12.61
N ALA A 271 6.80 14.74 -13.67
CA ALA A 271 6.17 14.69 -15.00
C ALA A 271 4.90 13.84 -15.01
N PHE A 272 4.84 12.77 -14.21
CA PHE A 272 3.64 11.97 -14.03
C PHE A 272 2.51 12.79 -13.39
N ILE A 273 2.77 13.55 -12.31
CA ILE A 273 1.78 14.44 -11.70
C ILE A 273 1.22 15.42 -12.73
N LEU A 274 2.09 16.11 -13.48
CA LEU A 274 1.67 17.09 -14.49
C LEU A 274 0.91 16.50 -15.67
N ARG A 275 1.15 15.22 -16.02
CA ARG A 275 0.37 14.51 -17.05
C ARG A 275 -1.11 14.41 -16.68
N HIS A 276 -1.41 14.37 -15.38
CA HIS A 276 -2.77 14.28 -14.86
C HIS A 276 -3.39 15.64 -14.54
N LYS A 277 -2.82 16.75 -15.06
CA LYS A 277 -3.31 18.11 -14.80
C LYS A 277 -4.79 18.37 -15.11
N ALA A 278 -5.37 17.58 -16.03
CA ALA A 278 -6.77 17.71 -16.42
C ALA A 278 -7.75 16.95 -15.51
N THR A 279 -7.26 16.01 -14.70
CA THR A 279 -8.10 15.07 -13.94
C THR A 279 -7.81 15.09 -12.44
N LEU A 280 -6.58 15.42 -12.05
CA LEU A 280 -6.15 15.39 -10.67
C LEU A 280 -6.83 16.50 -9.85
N THR A 281 -7.59 16.10 -8.84
CA THR A 281 -8.33 16.99 -7.93
C THR A 281 -7.77 17.01 -6.52
N HIS A 282 -7.04 15.95 -6.13
CA HIS A 282 -6.45 15.78 -4.82
C HIS A 282 -5.01 15.29 -4.95
N LEU A 283 -4.07 15.98 -4.31
CA LEU A 283 -2.65 15.63 -4.29
C LEU A 283 -2.10 15.76 -2.86
N GLU A 284 -1.50 14.69 -2.36
CA GLU A 284 -0.79 14.69 -1.08
C GLU A 284 0.67 14.26 -1.28
N LEU A 285 1.58 15.06 -0.72
CA LEU A 285 3.02 14.84 -0.73
C LEU A 285 3.51 14.82 0.72
N HIS A 286 3.88 13.65 1.22
CA HIS A 286 4.34 13.45 2.59
C HIS A 286 5.81 13.02 2.60
N GLY A 287 6.69 13.75 3.28
CA GLY A 287 8.12 13.48 3.33
C GLY A 287 8.77 13.40 1.94
N CYS A 288 8.19 14.07 0.94
CA CYS A 288 8.77 14.13 -0.39
C CYS A 288 9.93 15.11 -0.40
N THR A 289 10.99 14.79 -1.14
CA THR A 289 12.17 15.65 -1.32
C THR A 289 12.35 16.00 -2.79
N ILE A 290 13.24 16.95 -3.06
CA ILE A 290 13.66 17.26 -4.43
C ILE A 290 15.05 16.67 -4.64
N ASP A 291 15.30 16.09 -5.80
CA ASP A 291 16.66 15.72 -6.17
C ASP A 291 17.50 16.97 -6.37
N GLY A 292 18.40 17.19 -5.41
CA GLY A 292 19.31 18.32 -5.35
C GLY A 292 20.45 18.25 -6.37
N GLY A 293 20.62 17.12 -7.06
CA GLY A 293 21.83 16.87 -7.83
C GLY A 293 23.11 17.16 -7.01
N GLU A 294 24.19 17.49 -7.71
CA GLU A 294 25.47 17.84 -7.07
C GLU A 294 25.66 19.34 -6.80
N VAL A 295 24.75 20.19 -7.28
CA VAL A 295 24.99 21.64 -7.30
C VAL A 295 24.34 22.30 -6.07
N PRO A 296 24.98 23.23 -5.34
CA PRO A 296 24.46 23.76 -4.06
C PRO A 296 23.33 24.81 -4.16
N GLU A 297 22.98 25.31 -5.34
CA GLU A 297 22.11 26.48 -5.55
C GLU A 297 20.58 26.19 -5.46
N PHE A 298 20.16 25.16 -4.72
CA PHE A 298 18.85 24.51 -4.89
C PHE A 298 17.69 25.10 -4.07
N LEU A 299 17.91 26.19 -3.33
CA LEU A 299 16.90 26.82 -2.46
C LEU A 299 15.62 27.27 -3.20
N GLY A 300 15.66 27.45 -4.53
CA GLY A 300 14.52 27.85 -5.35
C GLY A 300 13.63 26.73 -5.91
N GLN A 301 13.94 25.44 -5.67
CA GLN A 301 13.30 24.38 -6.45
C GLN A 301 11.87 24.00 -6.01
N TRP A 302 11.57 23.98 -4.70
CA TRP A 302 10.19 23.75 -4.25
C TRP A 302 9.26 24.87 -4.69
N HIS A 303 9.73 26.12 -4.62
CA HIS A 303 9.00 27.25 -5.17
C HIS A 303 8.68 27.03 -6.64
N THR A 304 9.66 26.60 -7.44
CA THR A 304 9.47 26.29 -8.87
C THR A 304 8.42 25.19 -9.09
N ILE A 305 8.47 24.10 -8.30
CA ILE A 305 7.49 23.01 -8.36
C ILE A 305 6.08 23.52 -8.02
N PHE A 306 5.93 24.26 -6.92
CA PHE A 306 4.63 24.76 -6.47
C PHE A 306 4.03 25.78 -7.45
N THR A 307 4.83 26.72 -7.94
CA THR A 307 4.40 27.67 -8.98
C THR A 307 3.93 26.92 -10.22
N ARG A 308 4.62 25.84 -10.61
CA ARG A 308 4.20 25.04 -11.76
C ARG A 308 2.93 24.24 -11.48
N PHE A 309 2.74 23.70 -10.28
CA PHE A 309 1.48 23.07 -9.88
C PHE A 309 0.32 24.06 -9.92
N GLU A 310 0.50 25.26 -9.38
CA GLU A 310 -0.50 26.33 -9.43
C GLU A 310 -0.88 26.70 -10.86
N GLN A 311 0.09 26.81 -11.77
CA GLN A 311 -0.14 27.17 -13.17
C GLN A 311 -0.79 26.05 -13.99
N GLU A 312 -0.37 24.80 -13.78
CA GLU A 312 -0.76 23.66 -14.62
C GLU A 312 -1.91 22.84 -14.06
N LEU A 313 -1.98 22.59 -12.75
CA LEU A 313 -2.97 21.71 -12.11
C LEU A 313 -4.28 22.45 -11.79
N ARG A 314 -4.92 23.03 -12.81
CA ARG A 314 -6.10 23.91 -12.67
C ARG A 314 -7.33 23.27 -12.02
N PHE A 315 -7.40 21.93 -11.98
CA PHE A 315 -8.49 21.18 -11.36
C PHE A 315 -8.17 20.72 -9.93
N LEU A 316 -6.97 21.01 -9.42
CA LEU A 316 -6.55 20.64 -8.08
C LEU A 316 -7.33 21.45 -7.04
N ARG A 317 -8.13 20.76 -6.22
CA ARG A 317 -8.99 21.35 -5.18
C ARG A 317 -8.39 21.18 -3.78
N SER A 318 -7.56 20.16 -3.61
CA SER A 318 -6.96 19.80 -2.34
C SER A 318 -5.50 19.46 -2.56
N PHE A 319 -4.63 20.20 -1.87
CA PHE A 319 -3.20 19.98 -1.88
C PHE A 319 -2.69 19.90 -0.44
N VAL A 320 -2.05 18.79 -0.10
CA VAL A 320 -1.41 18.57 1.20
C VAL A 320 0.08 18.37 0.98
N PHE A 321 0.89 19.20 1.63
CA PHE A 321 2.33 19.05 1.67
C PHE A 321 2.76 18.95 3.12
N GLU A 322 3.35 17.81 3.49
CA GLU A 322 3.91 17.58 4.82
C GLU A 322 5.37 17.18 4.68
N ASN A 323 6.30 18.10 4.91
CA ASN A 323 7.71 17.73 5.02
C ASN A 323 7.99 17.24 6.46
N ARG A 324 8.06 15.91 6.66
CA ARG A 324 8.49 15.34 7.94
C ARG A 324 9.97 14.98 7.85
N ASP A 325 10.82 15.97 8.02
CA ASP A 325 12.19 15.70 8.46
C ASP A 325 12.07 15.21 9.91
N GLY A 326 12.29 13.91 10.11
CA GLY A 326 11.89 13.14 11.30
C GLY A 326 12.60 13.46 12.61
N ASN A 327 13.03 14.70 12.84
CA ASN A 327 13.62 15.11 14.10
C ASN A 327 12.99 16.42 14.59
N PRO A 328 12.07 16.41 15.57
CA PRO A 328 11.44 17.63 16.10
C PRO A 328 12.48 18.61 16.72
N SER A 329 13.69 18.13 16.98
CA SER A 329 14.85 18.91 17.47
C SER A 329 15.64 19.60 16.36
N GLN A 330 15.43 19.22 15.10
CA GLN A 330 15.99 19.86 13.91
C GLN A 330 14.82 20.33 13.07
N SER A 331 14.21 21.46 13.46
CA SER A 331 13.40 22.25 12.55
C SER A 331 14.31 22.84 11.47
N LEU A 332 14.80 22.01 10.56
CA LEU A 332 15.64 22.43 9.44
C LEU A 332 14.76 22.71 8.23
N GLU A 333 15.00 23.90 7.68
CA GLU A 333 15.10 24.21 6.27
C GLU A 333 14.85 23.01 5.33
N PHE A 334 13.96 23.21 4.34
CA PHE A 334 13.72 22.30 3.21
C PHE A 334 14.87 21.31 3.00
N GLY A 335 14.70 20.07 3.46
CA GLY A 335 15.73 19.04 3.38
C GLY A 335 16.15 18.80 1.94
N TYR A 336 17.39 19.17 1.61
CA TYR A 336 18.06 18.74 0.39
C TYR A 336 18.62 17.34 0.65
N THR A 337 18.07 16.32 0.00
CA THR A 337 18.76 15.03 -0.07
C THR A 337 19.79 15.14 -1.19
N ARG A 338 21.02 15.53 -0.85
CA ARG A 338 22.15 15.32 -1.75
C ARG A 338 22.43 13.82 -1.71
N LEU A 339 21.98 13.07 -2.73
CA LEU A 339 22.47 11.73 -2.96
C LEU A 339 23.92 11.85 -3.41
N VAL A 340 24.85 11.86 -2.46
CA VAL A 340 26.27 11.68 -2.78
C VAL A 340 26.37 10.23 -3.27
N TYR A 341 26.55 10.05 -4.58
CA TYR A 341 27.10 8.81 -5.10
C TYR A 341 28.54 8.76 -4.61
N GLU A 342 28.76 8.19 -3.42
CA GLU A 342 30.11 7.85 -3.00
C GLU A 342 30.59 6.69 -3.87
N GLU A 343 31.19 7.01 -5.02
CA GLU A 343 32.39 6.28 -5.40
C GLU A 343 33.40 6.57 -4.30
N TYR A 344 33.47 5.67 -3.30
CA TYR A 344 34.42 5.79 -2.21
C TYR A 344 35.85 5.75 -2.75
N ASP A 345 36.46 6.93 -2.85
CA ASP A 345 37.91 7.10 -2.75
C ASP A 345 38.25 7.50 -1.30
N TYR A 346 39.09 6.71 -0.64
CA TYR A 346 39.18 6.60 0.82
C TYR A 346 39.96 7.73 1.52
N GLU A 347 40.29 8.86 0.88
CA GLU A 347 41.37 9.72 1.40
C GLU A 347 41.05 11.17 1.81
N THR A 348 39.86 11.76 1.64
CA THR A 348 39.70 13.18 2.06
C THR A 348 38.34 13.58 2.64
N TRP A 349 38.35 13.95 3.93
CA TRP A 349 37.23 14.59 4.62
C TRP A 349 37.52 16.09 4.79
N LYS A 350 36.58 16.98 4.40
CA LYS A 350 36.51 18.38 4.85
C LYS A 350 35.06 18.80 5.12
N GLU A 351 34.92 19.65 6.12
CA GLU A 351 33.72 20.04 6.87
C GLU A 351 32.64 20.81 6.06
N PRO A 352 31.36 20.82 6.51
CA PRO A 352 30.28 21.59 5.87
C PRO A 352 30.12 23.02 6.44
N ILE A 353 29.70 23.94 5.57
CA ILE A 353 29.34 25.33 5.86
C ILE A 353 27.82 25.44 6.03
N HIS A 354 27.34 26.11 7.08
CA HIS A 354 25.92 26.37 7.35
C HIS A 354 25.51 27.80 6.94
N SER A 355 24.35 27.95 6.27
CA SER A 355 23.64 29.23 6.11
C SER A 355 22.13 29.00 6.11
N ALA A 356 21.40 29.80 6.90
CA ALA A 356 19.99 29.61 7.23
C ALA A 356 19.01 30.48 6.41
N GLY A 357 17.84 29.95 6.06
CA GLY A 357 16.66 30.59 5.46
C GLY A 357 15.33 30.13 6.10
N PRO A 358 14.20 30.82 5.83
CA PRO A 358 12.96 30.67 6.60
C PRO A 358 12.09 29.47 6.19
N SER A 359 11.46 28.84 7.19
CA SER A 359 10.54 27.68 7.08
C SER A 359 9.08 28.09 6.85
N ILE A 360 8.38 27.43 5.92
CA ILE A 360 6.93 27.58 5.70
C ILE A 360 6.24 26.24 5.98
N LEU A 361 5.41 26.19 7.02
CA LEU A 361 4.42 25.13 7.22
C LEU A 361 3.08 25.64 6.69
N GLY A 362 2.57 25.07 5.60
CA GLY A 362 1.35 25.53 4.96
C GLY A 362 0.40 24.39 4.63
N ARG A 363 -0.77 24.36 5.28
CA ARG A 363 -1.96 23.74 4.67
C ARG A 363 -2.56 24.76 3.71
N PHE A 364 -2.21 24.66 2.44
CA PHE A 364 -2.82 25.47 1.41
C PHE A 364 -4.17 24.86 1.04
N LYS A 365 -5.26 25.37 1.62
CA LYS A 365 -6.55 25.26 0.94
C LYS A 365 -6.49 26.23 -0.24
N LEU A 366 -6.29 25.68 -1.44
CA LEU A 366 -6.54 26.41 -2.68
C LEU A 366 -8.04 26.70 -2.70
N PHE A 367 -8.42 27.90 -2.28
CA PHE A 367 -9.78 28.39 -2.48
C PHE A 367 -9.92 28.69 -3.97
N ALA A 368 -10.69 27.86 -4.66
CA ALA A 368 -11.33 28.22 -5.92
C ALA A 368 -12.73 28.74 -5.62
#